data_AF-A0A3B9J345-F1
#
_entry.id   AF-A0A3B9J345-F1
#
_cell.length_a   1.000
_cell.length_b   1.000
_cell.length_c   1.000
_cell.angle_alpha   90.00
_cell.angle_beta   90.00
_cell.angle_gamma   90.00
#
_symmetry.space_group_name_H-M   'P 1'
#
loop_
_entity.id
_entity.type
_entity.pdbx_description
1 polymer ?
#
loop_
_entity_poly.entity_id
_entity_poly.type
_entity_poly.pdbx_seq_one_letter_code
_entity_poly.pdbx_strand_id
1 'polypeptide(L)'
;MAYMSGLILRVADVDRFVAGWNDFGKQQFLDLGATSARISQSVFAGEDAGNIGLASEWDSIDAAMEHPAAVRSNPETAEMMKAAGVETLRRSLLLVQGTRGSLEGKYGSLLVGTGDPATPEQLEANADAFWGQMQDGTNGIQWHQAVAAGPMTGAYITMTLCDSVDQLMASSQRMFANPEIQQMMASQNFQLTGRNLFKVLG
;
A
#
# COMPACT_ATOMS: atom_id res chain seq x y z
N MET A 1 -4.76 10.60 13.07
CA MET A 1 -4.53 10.71 11.62
C MET A 1 -3.25 9.93 11.34
N ALA A 2 -3.24 9.05 10.34
CA ALA A 2 -2.11 8.18 10.08
C ALA A 2 -1.54 8.44 8.67
N TYR A 3 -0.23 8.28 8.54
CA TYR A 3 0.51 8.48 7.30
C TYR A 3 1.27 7.23 6.93
N MET A 4 1.21 6.84 5.66
CA MET A 4 1.99 5.74 5.13
C MET A 4 3.21 6.29 4.38
N SER A 5 4.39 5.86 4.79
CA SER A 5 5.60 6.02 3.98
C SER A 5 5.76 4.80 3.06
N GLY A 6 5.87 5.06 1.77
CA GLY A 6 6.15 4.07 0.75
C GLY A 6 7.61 4.17 0.30
N LEU A 7 8.24 3.01 0.10
CA LEU A 7 9.57 2.89 -0.48
C LEU A 7 9.53 1.79 -1.54
N ILE A 8 9.93 2.12 -2.76
CA ILE A 8 10.06 1.15 -3.85
C ILE A 8 11.55 0.87 -4.08
N LEU A 9 11.88 -0.42 -4.08
CA LEU A 9 13.22 -0.96 -4.16
C LEU A 9 13.35 -1.89 -5.35
N ARG A 10 14.53 -1.90 -5.97
CA ARG A 10 15.01 -3.04 -6.75
C ARG A 10 15.94 -3.84 -5.86
N VAL A 11 15.82 -5.16 -5.90
CA VAL A 11 16.59 -6.06 -5.04
C VAL A 11 17.14 -7.19 -5.89
N ALA A 12 18.46 -7.37 -5.89
CA ALA A 12 19.13 -8.42 -6.66
C ALA A 12 18.90 -9.81 -6.06
N ASP A 13 18.97 -9.92 -4.73
CA ASP A 13 18.74 -11.15 -3.97
C ASP A 13 17.53 -10.96 -3.04
N VAL A 14 16.35 -11.26 -3.58
CA VAL A 14 15.06 -11.08 -2.88
C VAL A 14 14.97 -11.98 -1.65
N ASP A 15 15.42 -13.23 -1.75
CA ASP A 15 15.33 -14.20 -0.65
C ASP A 15 16.15 -13.73 0.55
N ARG A 16 17.37 -13.22 0.30
CA ARG A 16 18.21 -12.65 1.35
C ARG A 16 17.60 -11.41 1.98
N PHE A 17 17.03 -10.50 1.17
CA PHE A 17 16.36 -9.32 1.68
C PHE A 17 15.15 -9.67 2.56
N VAL A 18 14.32 -10.61 2.11
CA VAL A 18 13.14 -11.09 2.85
C VAL A 18 13.54 -11.78 4.15
N ALA A 19 14.60 -12.60 4.13
CA ALA A 19 15.12 -13.23 5.35
C ALA A 19 15.54 -12.17 6.38
N GLY A 20 16.33 -11.17 5.98
CA GLY A 20 16.74 -10.08 6.88
C GLY A 20 15.57 -9.20 7.36
N TRP A 21 14.59 -8.96 6.49
CA TRP A 21 13.36 -8.26 6.87
C TRP A 21 12.61 -8.98 7.98
N ASN A 22 12.40 -10.29 7.82
CA ASN A 22 11.63 -11.12 8.76
C ASN A 22 12.40 -11.40 10.06
N ASP A 23 13.73 -11.41 10.02
CA ASP A 23 14.58 -11.64 11.19
C ASP A 23 14.65 -10.41 12.10
N PHE A 24 14.98 -9.24 11.55
CA PHE A 24 15.19 -8.02 12.36
C PHE A 24 14.67 -6.73 11.71
N GLY A 25 14.59 -6.67 10.37
CA GLY A 25 14.27 -5.44 9.64
C GLY A 25 12.90 -4.86 9.99
N LYS A 26 11.85 -5.69 10.04
CA LYS A 26 10.49 -5.26 10.42
C LYS A 26 10.43 -4.70 11.82
N GLN A 27 11.06 -5.38 12.78
CA GLN A 27 11.02 -4.98 14.19
C GLN A 27 11.62 -3.60 14.42
N GLN A 28 12.68 -3.24 13.69
CA GLN A 28 13.26 -1.89 13.79
C GLN A 28 12.29 -0.76 13.40
N PHE A 29 11.37 -0.99 12.45
CA PHE A 29 10.32 0.00 12.15
C PHE A 29 9.35 0.13 13.33
N LEU A 30 8.94 -1.01 13.91
CA LEU A 30 8.00 -1.04 15.03
C LEU A 30 8.61 -0.42 16.30
N ASP A 31 9.88 -0.67 16.59
CA ASP A 31 10.61 -0.10 17.73
C ASP A 31 10.74 1.43 17.66
N LEU A 32 10.75 1.98 16.43
CA LEU A 32 10.72 3.42 16.18
C LEU A 32 9.31 4.01 16.17
N GLY A 33 8.28 3.21 16.48
CA GLY A 33 6.91 3.67 16.62
C GLY A 33 6.06 3.55 15.35
N ALA A 34 6.48 2.78 14.34
CA ALA A 34 5.57 2.43 13.25
C ALA A 34 4.43 1.57 13.79
N THR A 35 3.19 1.87 13.41
CA THR A 35 2.03 1.05 13.79
C THR A 35 1.90 -0.18 12.90
N SER A 36 2.44 -0.11 11.69
CA SER A 36 2.55 -1.24 10.77
C SER A 36 3.80 -1.11 9.90
N ALA A 37 4.33 -2.24 9.47
CA ALA A 37 5.42 -2.33 8.51
C ALA A 37 5.27 -3.63 7.71
N ARG A 38 5.31 -3.54 6.38
CA ARG A 38 5.13 -4.69 5.49
C ARG A 38 5.98 -4.56 4.24
N ILE A 39 6.35 -5.69 3.65
CA ILE A 39 6.95 -5.74 2.32
C ILE A 39 6.12 -6.57 1.35
N SER A 40 6.10 -6.14 0.09
CA SER A 40 5.43 -6.82 -1.00
C SER A 40 6.27 -6.81 -2.27
N GLN A 41 6.00 -7.75 -3.17
CA GLN A 41 6.59 -7.77 -4.50
C GLN A 41 5.51 -7.59 -5.54
N SER A 42 5.70 -6.58 -6.39
CA SER A 42 4.85 -6.32 -7.54
C SER A 42 4.99 -7.45 -8.57
N VAL A 43 3.90 -8.07 -8.98
CA VAL A 43 3.90 -9.17 -9.96
C VAL A 43 3.34 -8.70 -11.30
N PHE A 44 2.12 -8.18 -11.30
CA PHE A 44 1.49 -7.61 -12.48
C PHE A 44 1.37 -6.09 -12.29
N ALA A 45 2.42 -5.38 -12.67
CA ALA A 45 2.57 -3.95 -12.36
C ALA A 45 3.24 -3.13 -13.48
N GLY A 46 3.24 -3.64 -14.72
CA GLY A 46 3.94 -2.99 -15.83
C GLY A 46 5.43 -2.84 -15.54
N GLU A 47 5.94 -1.61 -15.65
CA GLU A 47 7.36 -1.29 -15.40
C GLU A 47 7.81 -1.52 -13.95
N ASP A 48 6.88 -1.56 -12.99
CA ASP A 48 7.18 -1.86 -11.59
C ASP A 48 7.24 -3.37 -11.29
N ALA A 49 7.02 -4.24 -12.29
CA ALA A 49 7.07 -5.69 -12.07
C ALA A 49 8.43 -6.14 -11.51
N GLY A 50 8.40 -6.95 -10.46
CA GLY A 50 9.58 -7.43 -9.73
C GLY A 50 10.09 -6.49 -8.63
N ASN A 51 9.70 -5.21 -8.62
CA ASN A 51 10.09 -4.27 -7.57
C ASN A 51 9.45 -4.64 -6.23
N ILE A 52 10.21 -4.38 -5.16
CA ILE A 52 9.78 -4.57 -3.77
C ILE A 52 9.20 -3.25 -3.25
N GLY A 53 7.98 -3.30 -2.74
CA GLY A 53 7.38 -2.21 -1.99
C GLY A 53 7.56 -2.45 -0.49
N LEU A 54 8.00 -1.43 0.23
CA LEU A 54 7.96 -1.36 1.68
C LEU A 54 6.97 -0.27 2.07
N ALA A 55 5.97 -0.64 2.86
CA ALA A 55 5.01 0.29 3.42
C ALA A 55 5.09 0.28 4.95
N SER A 56 5.21 1.44 5.57
CA SER A 56 5.13 1.61 7.02
C SER A 56 4.26 2.78 7.41
N GLU A 57 3.49 2.63 8.48
CA GLU A 57 2.51 3.61 8.94
C GLU A 57 2.95 4.32 10.23
N TRP A 58 2.70 5.62 10.28
CA TRP A 58 3.20 6.54 11.29
C TRP A 58 2.12 7.54 11.71
N ASP A 59 2.18 8.00 12.97
CA ASP A 59 1.20 8.96 13.52
C ASP A 59 1.43 10.41 13.06
N SER A 60 2.59 10.71 12.48
CA SER A 60 2.92 12.05 11.96
C SER A 60 3.78 12.00 10.69
N ILE A 61 3.76 13.09 9.93
CA ILE A 61 4.64 13.27 8.76
C ILE A 61 6.10 13.32 9.20
N ASP A 62 6.41 13.99 10.31
CA ASP A 62 7.78 14.09 10.83
C ASP A 62 8.36 12.69 11.11
N ALA A 63 7.59 11.82 11.78
CA ALA A 63 7.98 10.43 12.01
C ALA A 63 8.16 9.66 10.69
N ALA A 64 7.24 9.83 9.73
CA ALA A 64 7.33 9.19 8.41
C ALA A 64 8.54 9.67 7.58
N MET A 65 9.06 10.87 7.85
CA MET A 65 10.27 11.40 7.20
C MET A 65 11.54 10.89 7.86
N GLU A 66 11.61 10.95 9.19
CA GLU A 66 12.82 10.71 9.99
C GLU A 66 13.07 9.21 10.23
N HIS A 67 12.07 8.48 10.70
CA HIS A 67 12.30 7.13 11.25
C HIS A 67 12.66 6.09 10.17
N PRO A 68 12.06 6.06 8.96
CA PRO A 68 12.54 5.17 7.90
C PRO A 68 13.98 5.47 7.47
N ALA A 69 14.46 6.71 7.62
CA ALA A 69 15.86 7.03 7.36
C ALA A 69 16.77 6.47 8.45
N ALA A 70 16.36 6.56 9.72
CA ALA A 70 17.07 5.98 10.85
C ALA A 70 17.27 4.46 10.69
N VAL A 71 16.22 3.71 10.31
CA VAL A 71 16.32 2.25 10.06
C VAL A 71 17.36 1.93 8.99
N ARG A 72 17.37 2.68 7.88
CA ARG A 72 18.35 2.45 6.79
C ARG A 72 19.77 2.80 7.18
N SER A 73 19.95 3.72 8.14
CA SER A 73 21.28 4.07 8.68
C SER A 73 21.77 3.14 9.77
N ASN A 74 20.92 2.23 10.28
CA ASN A 74 21.37 1.18 11.19
C ASN A 74 22.43 0.30 10.48
N PRO A 75 23.60 0.04 11.09
CA PRO A 75 24.66 -0.75 10.46
C PRO A 75 24.23 -2.14 9.97
N GLU A 76 23.38 -2.83 10.74
CA GLU A 76 22.89 -4.17 10.40
C GLU A 76 21.96 -4.12 9.19
N THR A 77 21.04 -3.15 9.16
CA THR A 77 20.19 -2.90 7.99
C THR A 77 21.01 -2.53 6.76
N ALA A 78 21.99 -1.64 6.92
CA ALA A 78 22.82 -1.17 5.82
C ALA A 78 23.63 -2.32 5.19
N GLU A 79 24.20 -3.20 6.02
CA GLU A 79 24.91 -4.38 5.55
C GLU A 79 23.96 -5.37 4.86
N MET A 80 22.78 -5.62 5.42
CA MET A 80 21.75 -6.46 4.78
C MET A 80 21.36 -5.90 3.41
N MET A 81 21.06 -4.60 3.32
CA MET A 81 20.70 -3.94 2.06
C MET A 81 21.80 -4.04 1.02
N LYS A 82 23.05 -3.80 1.42
CA LYS A 82 24.22 -3.93 0.55
C LYS A 82 24.37 -5.37 0.07
N ALA A 83 24.27 -6.34 0.97
CA ALA A 83 24.51 -7.74 0.67
C ALA A 83 23.40 -8.40 -0.15
N ALA A 84 22.17 -7.87 -0.09
CA ALA A 84 21.05 -8.26 -0.95
C ALA A 84 20.99 -7.46 -2.28
N GLY A 85 21.89 -6.50 -2.49
CA GLY A 85 21.93 -5.67 -3.70
C GLY A 85 20.71 -4.77 -3.83
N VAL A 86 20.31 -4.09 -2.76
CA VAL A 86 19.18 -3.17 -2.73
C VAL A 86 19.53 -1.83 -3.39
N GLU A 87 18.69 -1.40 -4.34
CA GLU A 87 18.68 -0.09 -4.96
C GLU A 87 17.37 0.63 -4.60
N THR A 88 17.45 1.85 -4.05
CA THR A 88 16.27 2.68 -3.81
C THR A 88 15.85 3.39 -5.09
N LEU A 89 14.62 3.14 -5.54
CA LEU A 89 14.08 3.75 -6.76
C LEU A 89 13.29 5.03 -6.45
N ARG A 90 12.38 4.96 -5.48
CA ARG A 90 11.53 6.11 -5.11
C ARG A 90 10.93 5.97 -3.72
N ARG A 91 10.51 7.10 -3.18
CA ARG A 91 9.76 7.21 -1.92
C ARG A 91 8.47 7.98 -2.14
N SER A 92 7.46 7.66 -1.34
CA SER A 92 6.18 8.37 -1.33
C SER A 92 5.67 8.54 0.10
N LEU A 93 4.82 9.55 0.28
CA LEU A 93 4.06 9.82 1.48
C LEU A 93 2.58 9.85 1.12
N LEU A 94 1.80 9.03 1.82
CA LEU A 94 0.35 8.93 1.65
C LEU A 94 -0.35 9.25 2.98
N LEU A 95 -1.49 9.92 2.90
CA LEU A 95 -2.43 10.07 4.01
C LEU A 95 -3.36 8.86 4.03
N VAL A 96 -3.47 8.17 5.17
CA VAL A 96 -4.47 7.11 5.36
C VAL A 96 -5.83 7.75 5.62
N GLN A 97 -6.81 7.46 4.76
CA GLN A 97 -8.16 8.02 4.83
C GLN A 97 -9.14 7.09 5.55
N GLY A 98 -8.87 5.79 5.58
CA GLY A 98 -9.69 4.81 6.28
C GLY A 98 -9.17 3.39 6.09
N THR A 99 -9.61 2.50 6.98
CA THR A 99 -9.29 1.07 6.96
C THR A 99 -10.55 0.28 7.30
N ARG A 100 -10.74 -0.87 6.63
CA ARG A 100 -11.75 -1.88 6.96
C ARG A 100 -11.15 -3.28 6.88
N GLY A 101 -11.61 -4.18 7.75
CA GLY A 101 -11.11 -5.56 7.81
C GLY A 101 -9.68 -5.67 8.36
N SER A 102 -9.04 -6.80 8.07
CA SER A 102 -7.65 -7.10 8.43
C SER A 102 -6.69 -6.79 7.26
N LEU A 103 -5.62 -6.04 7.54
CA LEU A 103 -4.58 -5.74 6.55
C LEU A 103 -3.51 -6.84 6.45
N GLU A 104 -3.95 -8.09 6.56
CA GLU A 104 -3.15 -9.30 6.42
C GLU A 104 -3.60 -10.12 5.21
N GLY A 105 -2.69 -10.90 4.62
CA GLY A 105 -3.01 -11.80 3.51
C GLY A 105 -1.77 -12.17 2.71
N LYS A 106 -1.91 -13.18 1.85
CA LYS A 106 -0.83 -13.67 0.97
C LYS A 106 -0.58 -12.77 -0.24
N TYR A 107 -1.63 -12.08 -0.68
CA TYR A 107 -1.63 -11.28 -1.90
C TYR A 107 -2.33 -9.95 -1.68
N GLY A 108 -2.24 -9.08 -2.66
CA GLY A 108 -3.08 -7.89 -2.69
C GLY A 108 -3.11 -7.19 -4.04
N SER A 109 -3.90 -6.13 -4.08
CA SER A 109 -3.93 -5.19 -5.18
C SER A 109 -3.75 -3.77 -4.70
N LEU A 110 -3.11 -2.95 -5.53
CA LEU A 110 -3.06 -1.51 -5.38
C LEU A 110 -3.78 -0.89 -6.58
N LEU A 111 -4.91 -0.25 -6.34
CA LEU A 111 -5.62 0.55 -7.34
C LEU A 111 -5.14 1.99 -7.25
N VAL A 112 -4.97 2.63 -8.41
CA VAL A 112 -4.67 4.05 -8.52
C VAL A 112 -5.78 4.71 -9.31
N GLY A 113 -6.27 5.84 -8.80
CA GLY A 113 -7.25 6.65 -9.50
C GLY A 113 -7.10 8.14 -9.23
N THR A 114 -7.83 8.92 -9.99
CA THR A 114 -7.96 10.36 -9.82
C THR A 114 -9.43 10.72 -9.70
N GLY A 115 -9.76 11.76 -8.97
CA GLY A 115 -11.13 12.25 -8.84
C GLY A 115 -11.15 13.56 -8.07
N ASP A 116 -12.34 14.12 -7.93
CA ASP A 116 -12.55 15.30 -7.13
C ASP A 116 -12.40 15.00 -5.63
N PRO A 117 -11.94 15.98 -4.82
CA PRO A 117 -11.85 15.81 -3.39
C PRO A 117 -13.22 15.54 -2.75
N ALA A 118 -13.26 14.51 -1.91
CA ALA A 118 -14.43 14.17 -1.09
C ALA A 118 -14.30 14.75 0.33
N THR A 119 -15.41 15.10 0.96
CA THR A 119 -15.42 15.48 2.37
C THR A 119 -15.11 14.26 3.27
N PRO A 120 -14.69 14.45 4.52
CA PRO A 120 -14.47 13.33 5.44
C PRO A 120 -15.68 12.40 5.58
N GLU A 121 -16.89 12.96 5.63
CA GLU A 121 -18.14 12.18 5.72
C GLU A 121 -18.38 11.35 4.45
N GLN A 122 -18.07 11.91 3.28
CA GLN A 122 -18.16 11.19 2.02
C GLN A 122 -17.11 10.08 1.92
N LEU A 123 -15.88 10.32 2.38
CA LEU A 123 -14.82 9.30 2.40
C LEU A 123 -15.22 8.10 3.26
N GLU A 124 -15.80 8.35 4.43
CA GLU A 124 -16.27 7.29 5.33
C GLU A 124 -17.43 6.50 4.72
N ALA A 125 -18.44 7.19 4.18
CA ALA A 125 -19.57 6.55 3.51
C ALA A 125 -19.14 5.72 2.29
N ASN A 126 -18.19 6.24 1.51
CA ASN A 126 -17.61 5.54 0.38
C ASN A 126 -16.87 4.28 0.84
N ALA A 127 -16.04 4.37 1.88
CA ALA A 127 -15.31 3.24 2.43
C ALA A 127 -16.26 2.11 2.86
N ASP A 128 -17.37 2.44 3.51
CA ASP A 128 -18.39 1.46 3.91
C ASP A 128 -19.09 0.83 2.70
N ALA A 129 -19.46 1.62 1.69
CA ALA A 129 -20.09 1.12 0.48
C ALA A 129 -19.16 0.16 -0.29
N PHE A 130 -17.90 0.53 -0.48
CA PHE A 130 -16.90 -0.33 -1.13
C PHE A 130 -16.64 -1.60 -0.31
N TRP A 131 -16.50 -1.48 1.01
CA TRP A 131 -16.31 -2.62 1.89
C TRP A 131 -17.46 -3.63 1.78
N GLY A 132 -18.71 -3.15 1.79
CA GLY A 132 -19.89 -3.99 1.64
C GLY A 132 -19.91 -4.83 0.37
N GLN A 133 -19.25 -4.38 -0.72
CA GLN A 133 -19.14 -5.13 -1.97
C GLN A 133 -17.91 -6.06 -2.02
N MET A 134 -16.86 -5.74 -1.26
CA MET A 134 -15.56 -6.39 -1.38
C MET A 134 -15.27 -7.43 -0.30
N GLN A 135 -15.86 -7.30 0.90
CA GLN A 135 -15.51 -8.08 2.09
C GLN A 135 -15.53 -9.60 1.91
N ASP A 136 -16.35 -10.14 1.00
CA ASP A 136 -16.42 -11.58 0.74
C ASP A 136 -15.20 -12.14 -0.04
N GLY A 137 -14.41 -11.27 -0.68
CA GLY A 137 -13.23 -11.68 -1.47
C GLY A 137 -11.92 -11.07 -0.98
N THR A 138 -11.94 -10.40 0.17
CA THR A 138 -10.81 -9.63 0.69
C THR A 138 -10.73 -9.73 2.20
N ASN A 139 -9.52 -9.71 2.74
CA ASN A 139 -9.32 -9.68 4.19
C ASN A 139 -9.48 -8.25 4.72
N GLY A 140 -9.05 -7.25 3.95
CA GLY A 140 -9.15 -5.85 4.33
C GLY A 140 -8.76 -4.88 3.22
N ILE A 141 -9.15 -3.61 3.42
CA ILE A 141 -8.92 -2.51 2.49
C ILE A 141 -8.44 -1.29 3.28
N GLN A 142 -7.48 -0.58 2.71
CA GLN A 142 -7.00 0.71 3.20
C GLN A 142 -6.98 1.73 2.06
N TRP A 143 -7.58 2.89 2.29
CA TRP A 143 -7.68 3.96 1.32
C TRP A 143 -6.71 5.08 1.67
N HIS A 144 -6.10 5.66 0.64
CA HIS A 144 -5.09 6.69 0.79
C HIS A 144 -5.26 7.81 -0.23
N GLN A 145 -4.73 8.97 0.15
CA GLN A 145 -4.42 10.04 -0.79
C GLN A 145 -2.92 10.30 -0.81
N ALA A 146 -2.32 10.38 -1.99
CA ALA A 146 -0.92 10.68 -2.16
C ALA A 146 -0.63 12.16 -1.85
N VAL A 147 0.11 12.40 -0.75
CA VAL A 147 0.51 13.75 -0.31
C VAL A 147 1.78 14.20 -1.02
N ALA A 148 2.75 13.30 -1.15
CA ALA A 148 3.98 13.53 -1.89
C ALA A 148 4.43 12.21 -2.53
N ALA A 149 4.18 12.04 -3.82
CA ALA A 149 4.46 10.78 -4.53
C ALA A 149 4.96 11.01 -5.97
N GLY A 150 5.68 12.12 -6.18
CA GLY A 150 6.14 12.53 -7.51
C GLY A 150 4.95 12.75 -8.45
N PRO A 151 4.92 12.14 -9.65
CA PRO A 151 3.81 12.26 -10.59
C PRO A 151 2.45 11.79 -10.06
N MET A 152 2.43 10.92 -9.04
CA MET A 152 1.18 10.45 -8.42
C MET A 152 0.65 11.37 -7.32
N THR A 153 1.27 12.55 -7.09
CA THR A 153 0.82 13.47 -6.05
C THR A 153 -0.62 13.92 -6.31
N GLY A 154 -1.49 13.77 -5.31
CA GLY A 154 -2.94 13.99 -5.41
C GLY A 154 -3.77 12.76 -5.80
N ALA A 155 -3.14 11.67 -6.26
CA ALA A 155 -3.86 10.45 -6.63
C ALA A 155 -4.45 9.73 -5.41
N TYR A 156 -5.58 9.05 -5.63
CA TYR A 156 -6.17 8.13 -4.68
C TYR A 156 -5.60 6.74 -4.86
N ILE A 157 -5.24 6.10 -3.75
CA ILE A 157 -4.65 4.76 -3.73
C ILE A 157 -5.45 3.86 -2.81
N THR A 158 -5.99 2.78 -3.36
CA THR A 158 -6.69 1.75 -2.59
C THR A 158 -5.84 0.51 -2.54
N MET A 159 -5.40 0.14 -1.34
CA MET A 159 -4.69 -1.11 -1.11
C MET A 159 -5.67 -2.14 -0.54
N THR A 160 -5.67 -3.32 -1.12
CA THR A 160 -6.54 -4.43 -0.72
C THR A 160 -5.70 -5.67 -0.48
N LEU A 161 -5.93 -6.35 0.64
CA LEU A 161 -5.22 -7.57 1.02
C LEU A 161 -6.18 -8.76 0.97
N CYS A 162 -5.69 -9.92 0.55
CA CYS A 162 -6.50 -11.13 0.37
C CYS A 162 -5.64 -12.39 0.39
N ASP A 163 -6.28 -13.54 0.59
CA ASP A 163 -5.64 -14.86 0.44
C ASP A 163 -5.83 -15.51 -0.93
N SER A 164 -6.74 -14.98 -1.75
CA SER A 164 -6.98 -15.41 -3.13
C SER A 164 -7.20 -14.20 -4.04
N VAL A 165 -6.30 -14.03 -5.01
CA VAL A 165 -6.44 -13.00 -6.06
C VAL A 165 -7.68 -13.27 -6.92
N ASP A 166 -8.05 -14.54 -7.15
CA ASP A 166 -9.25 -14.88 -7.92
C ASP A 166 -10.53 -14.40 -7.21
N GLN A 167 -10.62 -14.59 -5.89
CA GLN A 167 -11.76 -14.11 -5.11
C GLN A 167 -11.79 -12.57 -5.06
N LEU A 168 -10.62 -11.94 -4.88
CA LEU A 168 -10.49 -10.49 -4.98
C LEU A 168 -10.99 -9.96 -6.33
N MET A 169 -10.59 -10.58 -7.43
CA MET A 169 -11.00 -10.16 -8.78
C MET A 169 -12.49 -10.36 -9.00
N ALA A 170 -13.07 -11.47 -8.53
CA ALA A 170 -14.50 -11.71 -8.60
C ALA A 170 -15.31 -10.66 -7.83
N SER A 171 -14.91 -10.34 -6.58
CA SER A 171 -15.55 -9.28 -5.80
C SER A 171 -15.35 -7.91 -6.43
N SER A 172 -14.15 -7.60 -6.93
CA SER A 172 -13.87 -6.35 -7.62
C SER A 172 -14.72 -6.16 -8.88
N GLN A 173 -14.92 -7.21 -9.67
CA GLN A 173 -15.78 -7.17 -10.84
C GLN A 173 -17.25 -6.90 -10.46
N ARG A 174 -17.76 -7.56 -9.42
CA ARG A 174 -19.13 -7.31 -8.92
C ARG A 174 -19.29 -5.86 -8.43
N MET A 175 -18.31 -5.35 -7.67
CA MET A 175 -18.30 -3.98 -7.18
C MET A 175 -18.34 -2.97 -8.34
N PHE A 176 -17.49 -3.10 -9.36
CA PHE A 176 -17.46 -2.17 -10.50
C PHE A 176 -18.68 -2.30 -11.43
N ALA A 177 -19.40 -3.42 -11.38
CA ALA A 177 -20.67 -3.61 -12.08
C ALA A 177 -21.88 -3.08 -11.29
N ASN A 178 -21.72 -2.72 -10.01
CA ASN A 178 -22.81 -2.24 -9.17
C ASN A 178 -23.20 -0.80 -9.57
N PRO A 179 -24.47 -0.53 -9.95
CA PRO A 179 -24.92 0.79 -10.37
C PRO A 179 -24.75 1.89 -9.32
N GLU A 180 -24.91 1.58 -8.03
CA GLU A 180 -24.73 2.55 -6.94
C GLU A 180 -23.26 2.98 -6.83
N ILE A 181 -22.34 2.03 -6.98
CA ILE A 181 -20.90 2.29 -7.02
C ILE A 181 -20.53 3.11 -8.25
N GLN A 182 -21.08 2.77 -9.43
CA GLN A 182 -20.85 3.54 -10.65
C GLN A 182 -21.34 4.98 -10.52
N GLN A 183 -22.52 5.18 -9.93
CA GLN A 183 -23.08 6.52 -9.68
C GLN A 183 -22.23 7.31 -8.69
N MET A 184 -21.74 6.66 -7.62
CA MET A 184 -20.83 7.26 -6.65
C MET A 184 -19.50 7.68 -7.29
N MET A 185 -18.89 6.81 -8.10
CA MET A 185 -17.66 7.15 -8.83
C MET A 185 -17.90 8.32 -9.79
N ALA A 186 -19.02 8.32 -10.51
CA ALA A 186 -19.37 9.40 -11.43
C ALA A 186 -19.60 10.74 -10.71
N SER A 187 -20.23 10.75 -9.54
CA SER A 187 -20.48 11.99 -8.77
C SER A 187 -19.20 12.65 -8.25
N GLN A 188 -18.11 11.87 -8.17
CA GLN A 188 -16.78 12.33 -7.74
C GLN A 188 -15.79 12.45 -8.90
N ASN A 189 -16.26 12.39 -10.16
CA ASN A 189 -15.42 12.37 -11.36
C ASN A 189 -14.27 11.35 -11.27
N PHE A 190 -14.50 10.23 -10.57
CA PHE A 190 -13.46 9.28 -10.26
C PHE A 190 -13.13 8.41 -11.49
N GLN A 191 -11.85 8.31 -11.80
CA GLN A 191 -11.32 7.50 -12.89
C GLN A 191 -10.22 6.58 -12.36
N LEU A 192 -10.36 5.29 -12.66
CA LEU A 192 -9.30 4.32 -12.40
C LEU A 192 -8.21 4.49 -13.46
N THR A 193 -6.97 4.71 -13.02
CA THR A 193 -5.82 4.93 -13.91
C THR A 193 -4.83 3.77 -13.88
N GLY A 194 -4.90 2.90 -12.87
CA GLY A 194 -4.02 1.74 -12.80
C GLY A 194 -4.43 0.70 -11.76
N ARG A 195 -3.88 -0.51 -11.94
CA ARG A 195 -3.92 -1.60 -10.98
C ARG A 195 -2.57 -2.32 -10.96
N ASN A 196 -2.07 -2.58 -9.77
CA ASN A 196 -0.95 -3.47 -9.50
C ASN A 196 -1.47 -4.69 -8.71
N LEU A 197 -1.06 -5.90 -9.07
CA LEU A 197 -1.22 -7.10 -8.26
C LEU A 197 0.12 -7.54 -7.68
N PHE A 198 0.16 -7.78 -6.37
CA PHE A 198 1.39 -8.07 -5.62
C PHE A 198 1.24 -9.28 -4.70
N LYS A 199 2.39 -9.86 -4.33
CA LYS A 199 2.53 -10.85 -3.25
C LYS A 199 3.03 -10.16 -1.99
N VAL A 200 2.54 -10.56 -0.83
CA VAL A 200 3.09 -10.13 0.47
C VAL A 200 4.29 -11.01 0.81
N LEU A 201 5.36 -10.43 1.32
CA LEU A 201 6.62 -11.13 1.62
C LEU A 201 7.00 -11.13 3.12
N GLY A 202 6.33 -10.32 3.94
CA GLY A 202 6.55 -10.22 5.39
C GLY A 202 5.86 -9.03 6.04
#